data_AF-A0A6A6NJZ2-F1
#
_entry.id   AF-A0A6A6NJZ2-F1
#
_cell.length_a   1.000
_cell.length_b   1.000
_cell.length_c   1.000
_cell.angle_alpha   90.00
_cell.angle_beta   90.00
_cell.angle_gamma   90.00
#
_symmetry.space_group_name_H-M   'P 1'
#
loop_
_entity.id
_entity.type
_entity.pdbx_description
1 polymer ?
#
loop_
_entity_poly.entity_id
_entity_poly.type
_entity_poly.pdbx_seq_one_letter_code
_entity_poly.pdbx_strand_id
1 'polypeptide(L)'
;MKVYAELLEEENIKIPAWFSFNSKDGINVVSGDSLVECASIAESCGKVVAVGINCTPPRFIHGLILSVKKVTSKPILMYPNSGESYDADLKEWVQNTGVSDEDFVSCINKWCEVGASLVGGCCRTTPNTIKAIYRTLSDRSPALPLWRPQ
;
A
#
# COMPACT_ATOMS: atom_id res chain seq x y z
N MET A 1 0.65 9.64 -13.16
CA MET A 1 1.75 9.63 -12.17
C MET A 1 2.96 10.46 -12.58
N LYS A 2 3.48 10.28 -13.81
CA LYS A 2 4.69 10.96 -14.32
C LYS A 2 4.79 12.47 -13.99
N VAL A 3 3.70 13.22 -14.20
CA VAL A 3 3.63 14.66 -13.90
C VAL A 3 3.97 14.99 -12.45
N TYR A 4 3.53 14.18 -11.47
CA TYR A 4 3.86 14.42 -10.07
C TYR A 4 5.33 14.14 -9.75
N ALA A 5 5.93 13.14 -10.40
CA ALA A 5 7.35 12.86 -10.25
C ALA A 5 8.22 13.99 -10.85
N GLU A 6 7.83 14.48 -12.03
CA GLU A 6 8.47 15.62 -12.70
C GLU A 6 8.38 16.88 -11.82
N LEU A 7 7.20 17.19 -11.28
CA LEU A 7 6.99 18.34 -10.42
C LEU A 7 7.85 18.32 -9.14
N LEU A 8 8.03 17.14 -8.53
CA LEU A 8 8.89 17.00 -7.34
C LEU A 8 10.34 17.39 -7.62
N GLU A 9 10.84 17.09 -8.83
CA GLU A 9 12.19 17.41 -9.26
C GLU A 9 12.30 18.87 -9.73
N GLU A 10 11.36 19.33 -10.58
CA GLU A 10 11.32 20.69 -11.13
C GLU A 10 11.24 21.77 -10.03
N GLU A 11 10.37 21.56 -9.04
CA GLU A 11 10.22 22.47 -7.90
C GLU A 11 11.27 22.24 -6.81
N ASN A 12 12.21 21.31 -7.03
CA ASN A 12 13.30 20.98 -6.11
C ASN A 12 12.83 20.73 -4.67
N ILE A 13 11.70 20.03 -4.52
CA ILE A 13 11.09 19.77 -3.22
C ILE A 13 12.11 19.04 -2.33
N LYS A 14 12.32 19.55 -1.11
CA LYS A 14 13.30 18.99 -0.16
C LYS A 14 12.68 18.00 0.83
N ILE A 15 11.35 17.99 0.91
CA ILE A 15 10.62 17.08 1.78
C ILE A 15 10.49 15.73 1.08
N PRO A 16 10.88 14.60 1.73
CA PRO A 16 10.67 13.28 1.18
C PRO A 16 9.18 13.01 0.88
N ALA A 17 8.90 12.40 -0.26
CA ALA A 17 7.55 12.01 -0.65
C ALA A 17 7.42 10.48 -0.70
N TRP A 18 6.19 9.97 -0.54
CA TRP A 18 5.86 8.63 -1.00
C TRP A 18 4.74 8.70 -2.02
N PHE A 19 4.67 7.70 -2.86
CA PHE A 19 3.54 7.50 -3.76
C PHE A 19 2.73 6.29 -3.32
N SER A 20 1.42 6.48 -3.18
CA SER A 20 0.49 5.39 -2.88
C SER A 20 -0.63 5.35 -3.91
N PHE A 21 -0.99 4.15 -4.31
CA PHE A 21 -2.00 3.89 -5.34
C PHE A 21 -3.14 3.05 -4.78
N ASN A 22 -4.29 3.04 -5.44
CA ASN A 22 -5.36 2.10 -5.14
C ASN A 22 -5.69 1.26 -6.38
N SER A 23 -6.17 0.04 -6.15
CA SER A 23 -6.53 -0.92 -7.19
C SER A 23 -7.88 -1.54 -6.88
N LYS A 24 -8.66 -1.81 -7.93
CA LYS A 24 -9.95 -2.52 -7.83
C LYS A 24 -9.89 -3.97 -8.30
N ASP A 25 -8.85 -4.33 -9.06
CA ASP A 25 -8.68 -5.61 -9.73
C ASP A 25 -7.42 -6.38 -9.28
N GLY A 26 -6.58 -5.76 -8.45
CA GLY A 26 -5.32 -6.36 -8.00
C GLY A 26 -4.20 -6.33 -9.05
N ILE A 27 -4.36 -5.55 -10.13
CA ILE A 27 -3.40 -5.47 -11.24
C ILE A 27 -3.12 -4.02 -11.63
N ASN A 28 -4.18 -3.25 -11.87
CA ASN A 28 -4.12 -1.88 -12.38
C ASN A 28 -4.46 -0.89 -11.28
N VAL A 29 -3.98 0.34 -11.42
CA VAL A 29 -4.50 1.46 -10.62
C VAL A 29 -5.90 1.81 -11.09
N VAL A 30 -6.70 2.48 -10.25
CA VAL A 30 -8.10 2.82 -10.62
C VAL A 30 -8.22 3.71 -11.85
N SER A 31 -7.18 4.48 -12.20
CA SER A 31 -7.12 5.27 -13.44
C SER A 31 -6.99 4.42 -14.71
N GLY A 32 -6.67 3.13 -14.57
CA GLY A 32 -6.46 2.19 -15.67
C GLY A 32 -4.99 1.93 -15.99
N ASP A 33 -4.06 2.69 -15.43
CA ASP A 33 -2.62 2.46 -15.66
C ASP A 33 -2.15 1.17 -14.97
N SER A 34 -1.07 0.57 -15.48
CA SER A 34 -0.43 -0.56 -14.81
C SER A 34 0.19 -0.10 -13.49
N LEU A 35 -0.09 -0.82 -12.40
CA LEU A 35 0.52 -0.52 -11.11
C LEU A 35 2.04 -0.69 -11.15
N VAL A 36 2.53 -1.70 -11.88
CA VAL A 36 3.96 -2.00 -12.00
C VAL A 36 4.69 -0.86 -12.73
N GLU A 37 4.08 -0.30 -13.78
CA GLU A 37 4.63 0.86 -14.49
C GLU A 37 4.64 2.10 -13.58
N CYS A 38 3.55 2.34 -12.84
CA CYS A 38 3.47 3.43 -11.88
C CYS A 38 4.53 3.30 -10.76
N ALA A 39 4.78 2.09 -10.26
CA ALA A 39 5.82 1.83 -9.28
C ALA A 39 7.23 2.01 -9.86
N SER A 40 7.44 1.68 -11.14
CA SER A 40 8.72 1.89 -11.83
C SER A 40 9.03 3.37 -12.01
N ILE A 41 8.02 4.20 -12.28
CA ILE A 41 8.15 5.67 -12.29
C ILE A 41 8.48 6.19 -10.89
N ALA A 42 7.86 5.63 -9.85
CA ALA A 42 8.17 6.00 -8.47
C ALA A 42 9.61 5.64 -8.10
N GLU A 43 10.12 4.48 -8.55
CA GLU A 43 11.51 4.04 -8.33
C GLU A 43 12.52 5.04 -8.91
N SER A 44 12.29 5.53 -10.13
CA SER A 44 13.23 6.42 -10.82
C SER A 44 13.27 7.85 -10.27
N CYS A 45 12.30 8.27 -9.44
CA CYS A 45 12.28 9.59 -8.82
C CYS A 45 13.02 9.58 -7.47
N GLY A 46 14.13 10.32 -7.35
CA GLY A 46 14.96 10.33 -6.14
C GLY A 46 14.26 10.95 -4.92
N LYS A 47 13.31 11.86 -5.16
CA LYS A 47 12.48 12.49 -4.09
C LYS A 47 11.44 11.56 -3.48
N VAL A 48 11.09 10.49 -4.19
CA VAL A 48 10.15 9.48 -3.71
C VAL A 48 10.94 8.45 -2.91
N VAL A 49 10.69 8.36 -1.61
CA VAL A 49 11.43 7.48 -0.69
C VAL A 49 10.70 6.18 -0.38
N ALA A 50 9.42 6.05 -0.75
CA ALA A 50 8.62 4.84 -0.57
C ALA A 50 7.52 4.76 -1.62
N VAL A 51 7.06 3.55 -1.93
CA VAL A 51 5.94 3.30 -2.85
C VAL A 51 4.96 2.33 -2.24
N GLY A 52 3.67 2.47 -2.51
CA GLY A 52 2.72 1.62 -1.83
C GLY A 52 1.30 1.67 -2.33
N ILE A 53 0.43 1.07 -1.52
CA ILE A 53 -0.96 0.83 -1.88
C ILE A 53 -1.86 1.16 -0.71
N ASN A 54 -2.95 1.85 -1.02
CA ASN A 54 -3.98 2.22 -0.07
C ASN A 54 -5.37 1.94 -0.61
N CYS A 55 -6.34 1.97 0.31
CA CYS A 55 -7.77 1.93 -0.02
C CYS A 55 -8.16 0.82 -1.02
N THR A 56 -7.43 -0.29 -0.94
CA THR A 56 -7.57 -1.46 -1.80
C THR A 56 -8.02 -2.61 -0.91
N PRO A 57 -8.96 -3.47 -1.37
CA PRO A 57 -9.40 -4.60 -0.58
C PRO A 57 -8.23 -5.50 -0.11
N PRO A 58 -8.20 -5.93 1.16
CA PRO A 58 -7.12 -6.73 1.73
C PRO A 58 -6.73 -7.96 0.90
N ARG A 59 -7.72 -8.62 0.30
CA ARG A 59 -7.53 -9.80 -0.57
C ARG A 59 -6.54 -9.59 -1.73
N PHE A 60 -6.38 -8.36 -2.22
CA PHE A 60 -5.45 -8.06 -3.31
C PHE A 60 -4.04 -7.73 -2.82
N ILE A 61 -3.88 -7.31 -1.57
CA ILE A 61 -2.64 -6.70 -1.06
C ILE A 61 -1.44 -7.64 -1.20
N HIS A 62 -1.59 -8.93 -0.89
CA HIS A 62 -0.47 -9.87 -0.97
C HIS A 62 0.12 -9.97 -2.39
N GLY A 63 -0.75 -10.17 -3.40
CA GLY A 63 -0.32 -10.25 -4.80
C GLY A 63 0.27 -8.94 -5.30
N LEU A 64 -0.28 -7.82 -4.83
CA LEU A 64 0.21 -6.50 -5.20
C LEU A 64 1.59 -6.20 -4.60
N ILE A 65 1.88 -6.58 -3.35
CA ILE A 65 3.22 -6.45 -2.76
C ILE A 65 4.24 -7.23 -3.62
N LEU A 66 3.92 -8.46 -4.00
CA LEU A 66 4.79 -9.30 -4.84
C LEU A 66 5.04 -8.68 -6.22
N SER A 67 4.03 -8.02 -6.80
CA SER A 67 4.17 -7.34 -8.09
C SER A 67 5.03 -6.07 -7.99
N VAL A 68 4.76 -5.22 -7.01
CA VAL A 68 5.51 -3.97 -6.79
C VAL A 68 6.97 -4.25 -6.45
N LYS A 69 7.24 -5.25 -5.60
CA LYS A 69 8.61 -5.63 -5.20
C LYS A 69 9.53 -6.03 -6.36
N LYS A 70 8.97 -6.44 -7.50
CA LYS A 70 9.77 -6.78 -8.69
C LYS A 70 10.42 -5.55 -9.35
N VAL A 71 9.90 -4.35 -9.09
CA VAL A 71 10.27 -3.13 -9.82
C VAL A 71 10.69 -1.97 -8.92
N THR A 72 10.76 -2.18 -7.61
CA THR A 72 11.22 -1.16 -6.66
C THR A 72 12.13 -1.75 -5.61
N SER A 73 13.17 -1.00 -5.26
CA SER A 73 14.02 -1.27 -4.10
C SER A 73 13.57 -0.50 -2.85
N LYS A 74 12.62 0.43 -3.01
CA LYS A 74 12.13 1.32 -1.95
C LYS A 74 11.22 0.58 -0.96
N PRO A 75 11.16 1.04 0.30
CA PRO A 75 10.18 0.56 1.27
C PRO A 75 8.77 0.55 0.71
N ILE A 76 8.07 -0.56 0.91
CA ILE A 76 6.70 -0.76 0.43
C ILE A 76 5.71 -0.43 1.54
N LEU A 77 4.83 0.55 1.34
CA LEU A 77 3.77 0.89 2.30
C LEU A 77 2.41 0.29 1.90
N MET A 78 1.67 -0.22 2.88
CA MET A 78 0.38 -0.92 2.68
C MET A 78 -0.63 -0.49 3.74
N TYR A 79 -1.72 0.15 3.32
CA TYR A 79 -2.79 0.57 4.22
C TYR A 79 -4.17 0.36 3.54
N PRO A 80 -4.68 -0.88 3.54
CA PRO A 80 -5.91 -1.24 2.84
C PRO A 80 -7.15 -0.63 3.50
N ASN A 81 -8.29 -0.72 2.82
CA ASN A 81 -9.59 -0.56 3.50
C ASN A 81 -9.88 -1.82 4.35
N SER A 82 -10.93 -1.82 5.17
CA SER A 82 -11.30 -2.99 5.99
C SER A 82 -11.93 -4.15 5.22
N GLY A 83 -12.15 -4.02 3.90
CA GLY A 83 -12.72 -5.07 3.05
C GLY A 83 -14.12 -4.74 2.49
N GLU A 84 -14.86 -3.84 3.14
CA GLU A 84 -16.10 -3.33 2.56
C GLU A 84 -15.87 -2.67 1.19
N SER A 85 -16.87 -2.80 0.32
CA SER A 85 -16.92 -2.10 -0.97
C SER A 85 -17.79 -0.87 -0.83
N TYR A 86 -17.42 0.24 -1.47
CA TYR A 86 -18.28 1.41 -1.56
C TYR A 86 -19.18 1.28 -2.79
N ASP A 87 -20.50 1.33 -2.59
CA ASP A 87 -21.49 1.39 -3.66
C ASP A 87 -21.75 2.87 -3.99
N ALA A 88 -21.43 3.27 -5.23
CA ALA A 88 -21.56 4.65 -5.66
C ALA A 88 -23.01 5.06 -5.97
N ASP A 89 -23.86 4.11 -6.35
CA ASP A 89 -25.26 4.35 -6.68
C ASP A 89 -26.08 4.54 -5.40
N LEU A 90 -25.84 3.67 -4.43
CA LEU A 90 -26.47 3.74 -3.11
C LEU A 90 -25.79 4.74 -2.17
N LYS A 91 -24.55 5.16 -2.49
CA LYS A 91 -23.69 6.05 -1.69
C LYS A 91 -23.40 5.51 -0.28
N GLU A 92 -23.23 4.21 -0.17
CA GLU A 92 -23.04 3.52 1.10
C GLU A 92 -21.96 2.43 1.03
N TRP A 93 -21.44 2.06 2.19
CA TRP A 93 -20.49 0.97 2.32
C TRP A 93 -21.26 -0.34 2.48
N VAL A 94 -21.04 -1.26 1.55
CA VAL A 94 -21.65 -2.58 1.56
C VAL A 94 -20.61 -3.64 1.90
N GLN A 95 -21.03 -4.67 2.65
CA GLN A 95 -20.15 -5.82 2.89
C GLN A 95 -19.86 -6.53 1.56
N ASN A 96 -18.63 -7.01 1.38
CA ASN A 96 -18.32 -7.85 0.25
C ASN A 96 -19.04 -9.20 0.39
N THR A 97 -20.09 -9.41 -0.40
CA THR A 97 -20.79 -10.69 -0.47
C THR A 97 -20.04 -11.62 -1.41
N GLY A 98 -19.19 -12.51 -0.88
CA GLY A 98 -18.56 -13.57 -1.69
C GLY A 98 -17.18 -14.03 -1.24
N VAL A 99 -16.47 -13.20 -0.47
CA VAL A 99 -15.24 -13.57 0.25
C VAL A 99 -15.34 -12.86 1.58
N SER A 100 -15.40 -13.59 2.70
CA SER A 100 -15.23 -12.93 3.99
C SER A 100 -13.86 -12.29 3.97
N ASP A 101 -13.79 -10.96 4.00
CA ASP A 101 -12.53 -10.32 4.33
C ASP A 101 -12.23 -10.73 5.78
N GLU A 102 -11.34 -11.72 5.94
CA GLU A 102 -10.73 -12.02 7.22
C GLU A 102 -10.17 -10.71 7.78
N ASP A 103 -10.24 -10.52 9.11
CA ASP A 103 -9.56 -9.39 9.74
C ASP A 103 -8.12 -9.35 9.24
N PHE A 104 -7.82 -8.36 8.40
CA PHE A 104 -6.57 -8.33 7.64
C PHE A 104 -5.37 -8.16 8.56
N VAL A 105 -5.59 -7.84 9.83
CA VAL A 105 -4.60 -7.90 10.91
C VAL A 105 -3.88 -9.27 10.90
N SER A 106 -4.60 -10.36 10.66
CA SER A 106 -4.03 -11.72 10.56
C SER A 106 -3.05 -11.90 9.38
N CYS A 107 -3.17 -11.06 8.35
CA CYS A 107 -2.34 -11.10 7.14
C CYS A 107 -1.07 -10.24 7.25
N ILE A 108 -0.96 -9.36 8.25
CA ILE A 108 0.15 -8.40 8.36
C ILE A 108 1.51 -9.08 8.36
N ASN A 109 1.69 -10.15 9.14
CA ASN A 109 2.96 -10.88 9.18
C ASN A 109 3.36 -11.45 7.82
N LYS A 110 2.39 -12.02 7.09
CA LYS A 110 2.62 -12.55 5.74
C LYS A 110 2.99 -11.43 4.76
N TRP A 111 2.36 -10.26 4.87
CA TRP A 111 2.69 -9.10 4.05
C TRP A 111 4.11 -8.59 4.33
N CYS A 112 4.52 -8.53 5.59
CA CYS A 112 5.88 -8.16 5.97
C CYS A 112 6.92 -9.18 5.47
N GLU A 113 6.64 -10.48 5.54
CA GLU A 113 7.48 -11.54 4.94
C GLU A 113 7.74 -11.30 3.46
N VAL A 114 6.72 -10.89 2.71
CA VAL A 114 6.87 -10.69 1.26
C VAL A 114 7.37 -9.30 0.88
N GLY A 115 7.51 -8.36 1.82
CA GLY A 115 8.23 -7.08 1.61
C GLY A 115 7.52 -5.81 2.07
N ALA A 116 6.32 -5.89 2.66
CA ALA A 116 5.68 -4.72 3.25
C ALA A 116 6.54 -4.19 4.42
N SER A 117 6.86 -2.91 4.35
CA SER A 117 7.75 -2.21 5.30
C SER A 117 6.98 -1.26 6.21
N LEU A 118 5.92 -0.62 5.70
CA LEU A 118 5.03 0.22 6.49
C LEU A 118 3.60 -0.31 6.34
N VAL A 119 2.90 -0.46 7.44
CA VAL A 119 1.57 -1.08 7.47
C VAL A 119 0.60 -0.20 8.25
N GLY A 120 -0.60 0.00 7.72
CA GLY A 120 -1.65 0.79 8.35
C GLY A 120 -3.05 0.39 7.91
N GLY A 121 -3.99 1.34 8.03
CA GLY A 121 -5.37 1.19 7.59
C GLY A 121 -5.88 2.45 6.90
N CYS A 122 -6.85 2.29 5.99
CA CYS A 122 -7.50 3.37 5.26
C CYS A 122 -8.99 3.39 5.59
N CYS A 123 -9.87 3.46 4.59
CA CYS A 123 -11.32 3.54 4.79
C CYS A 123 -11.81 2.42 5.71
N ARG A 124 -12.68 2.81 6.64
CA ARG A 124 -13.43 1.90 7.53
C ARG A 124 -12.57 1.11 8.53
N THR A 125 -11.27 1.36 8.55
CA THR A 125 -10.40 0.96 9.66
C THR A 125 -10.59 1.88 10.86
N THR A 126 -10.22 1.40 12.05
CA THR A 126 -10.45 2.11 13.32
C THR A 126 -9.17 2.18 14.16
N PRO A 127 -9.13 3.01 15.22
CA PRO A 127 -8.04 2.95 16.19
C PRO A 127 -7.81 1.55 16.77
N ASN A 128 -8.86 0.72 16.92
CA ASN A 128 -8.72 -0.67 17.35
C ASN A 128 -7.98 -1.52 16.30
N THR A 129 -8.24 -1.30 15.02
CA THR A 129 -7.48 -1.93 13.91
C THR A 129 -5.99 -1.57 14.01
N ILE A 130 -5.66 -0.29 14.20
CA ILE A 130 -4.27 0.15 14.33
C ILE A 130 -3.59 -0.46 15.56
N LYS A 131 -4.30 -0.54 16.70
CA LYS A 131 -3.79 -1.20 17.92
C LYS A 131 -3.53 -2.70 17.69
N ALA A 132 -4.37 -3.36 16.91
CA ALA A 132 -4.20 -4.76 16.56
C ALA A 132 -2.98 -4.96 15.64
N ILE A 133 -2.83 -4.14 14.59
CA ILE A 133 -1.63 -4.12 13.73
C ILE A 133 -0.36 -3.92 14.57
N TYR A 134 -0.36 -2.93 15.47
CA TYR A 134 0.78 -2.66 16.35
C TYR A 134 1.17 -3.87 17.20
N ARG A 135 0.19 -4.56 17.80
CA ARG A 135 0.44 -5.79 18.57
C ARG A 135 1.06 -6.88 17.70
N THR A 136 0.47 -7.15 16.55
CA THR A 136 0.98 -8.13 15.59
C THR A 136 2.42 -7.86 15.16
N LEU A 137 2.78 -6.58 14.95
CA LEU A 137 4.15 -6.19 14.58
C LEU A 137 5.13 -6.21 15.76
N SER A 138 4.67 -5.91 16.99
CA SER A 138 5.51 -5.89 18.19
C SER A 138 5.93 -7.29 18.64
N ASP A 139 5.10 -8.29 18.35
CA ASP A 139 5.40 -9.70 18.62
C ASP A 139 6.42 -10.28 17.62
N ARG A 140 6.84 -9.50 16.62
CA ARG A 140 7.82 -9.89 15.61
C ARG A 140 9.23 -9.53 16.11
N SER A 141 10.16 -10.50 16.09
CA SER A 141 11.58 -10.19 16.22
C SER A 141 11.97 -9.21 15.10
N PRO A 142 12.64 -8.07 15.42
CA PRO A 142 12.95 -7.07 14.41
C PRO A 142 13.84 -7.69 13.34
N ALA A 143 13.34 -7.73 12.10
CA ALA A 143 14.21 -7.95 10.94
C ALA A 143 15.10 -6.71 10.82
N LEU A 144 16.42 -6.92 10.77
CA LEU A 144 17.38 -5.84 10.56
C LEU A 144 16.99 -5.01 9.34
N PRO A 145 16.94 -3.67 9.42
CA PRO A 145 16.64 -2.85 8.25
C PRO A 145 17.73 -3.06 7.19
N LEU A 146 17.33 -3.50 6.00
CA LEU A 146 18.17 -3.47 4.79
C LEU A 146 18.32 -2.04 4.24
N TRP A 147 17.57 -1.08 4.78
CA TRP A 147 17.59 0.31 4.34
C TRP A 147 18.74 1.07 4.99
N ARG A 148 19.78 1.38 4.20
CA ARG A 148 20.74 2.43 4.49
C ARG A 148 20.53 3.55 3.46
N PRO A 149 20.08 4.75 3.84
CA PRO A 149 20.10 5.87 2.93
C PRO A 149 21.57 6.19 2.59
N GLN A 150 21.85 6.36 1.29
CA GLN A 150 23.09 6.99 0.81
C GLN A 150 22.96 8.51 0.94
#